data_AF-A0A943WSL8-F1
#
_entry.id   AF-A0A943WSL8-F1
#
_cell.length_a   1.000
_cell.length_b   1.000
_cell.length_c   1.000
_cell.angle_alpha   90.00
_cell.angle_beta   90.00
_cell.angle_gamma   90.00
#
_symmetry.space_group_name_H-M   'P 1'
#
loop_
_entity.id
_entity.type
_entity.pdbx_description
1 polymer ?
#
loop_
_entity_poly.entity_id
_entity_poly.type
_entity_poly.pdbx_seq_one_letter_code
_entity_poly.pdbx_strand_id
1 'polypeptide(L)' 'MAKKTKTFEEALSRLEEIVTLMEKGELSLDDTVKLYKEGVELASFCGGKLTDAKQQVTILSVGLDGQLSEKPFDIKEEE' A
#
# COMPACT_ATOMS: atom_id res chain seq x y z
N MET A 1 27.14 3.55 3.00
CA MET A 1 26.29 2.34 3.01
C MET A 1 24.93 2.74 2.46
N ALA A 2 24.45 2.09 1.40
CA ALA A 2 23.18 2.45 0.77
C ALA A 2 22.02 2.06 1.70
N LYS A 3 21.20 3.05 2.08
CA LYS A 3 19.97 2.87 2.85
C LYS A 3 19.06 1.98 2.00
N LYS A 4 18.89 0.70 2.35
CA LYS A 4 17.94 -0.19 1.68
C LYS A 4 16.54 0.37 1.91
N THR A 5 15.99 1.01 0.88
CA THR A 5 14.58 1.38 0.84
C THR A 5 13.78 0.08 0.77
N LYS A 6 12.87 -0.18 1.71
CA LYS A 6 11.98 -1.35 1.65
C LYS A 6 11.17 -1.30 0.36
N THR A 7 11.02 -2.43 -0.34
CA THR A 7 10.08 -2.54 -1.46
C THR A 7 8.64 -2.65 -0.95
N PHE A 8 7.66 -2.51 -1.85
CA PHE A 8 6.24 -2.66 -1.49
C PHE A 8 5.96 -4.08 -0.97
N GLU A 9 6.48 -5.08 -1.65
CA GLU A 9 6.31 -6.51 -1.35
C GLU A 9 6.94 -6.87 0.00
N GLU A 10 8.15 -6.35 0.27
CA GLU A 10 8.81 -6.54 1.57
C GLU A 10 8.02 -5.89 2.71
N ALA A 11 7.47 -4.70 2.48
CA ALA A 11 6.67 -3.99 3.49
C ALA A 11 5.34 -4.71 3.76
N LEU A 12 4.67 -5.19 2.72
CA LEU A 12 3.42 -5.95 2.81
C LEU A 12 3.63 -7.28 3.53
N SER A 13 4.65 -8.05 3.15
CA SER A 13 4.98 -9.33 3.81
C SER A 13 5.26 -9.14 5.29
N ARG A 14 6.00 -8.09 5.67
CA ARG A 14 6.25 -7.76 7.07
C ARG A 14 4.97 -7.39 7.82
N LEU A 15 4.05 -6.67 7.18
CA LEU A 15 2.77 -6.31 7.78
C LEU A 15 1.92 -7.56 8.07
N GLU A 16 1.89 -8.53 7.15
CA GLU A 16 1.20 -9.82 7.34
C GLU A 16 1.80 -10.64 8.50
N GLU A 17 3.14 -10.66 8.63
CA GLU A 17 3.81 -11.27 9.76
C GLU A 17 3.40 -10.63 11.09
N ILE A 18 3.35 -9.28 11.14
CA ILE A 18 2.95 -8.54 12.33
C ILE A 18 1.53 -8.91 12.74
N VAL A 19 0.58 -8.92 11.78
CA VAL A 19 -0.80 -9.31 12.03
C VAL A 19 -0.86 -10.73 12.60
N THR A 20 -0.15 -11.67 11.96
CA THR A 20 -0.08 -13.06 12.41
C THR A 20 0.47 -13.19 13.84
N LEU A 21 1.49 -12.41 14.19
CA LEU A 21 2.06 -12.39 15.54
C LEU A 21 1.09 -11.80 16.57
N MET A 22 0.35 -10.74 16.21
CA MET A 22 -0.66 -10.14 17.08
C MET A 22 -1.85 -11.07 17.31
N GLU A 23 -2.29 -11.80 16.29
CA GLU A 23 -3.40 -12.77 16.38
C GLU A 23 -3.08 -13.97 17.26
N LYS A 24 -1.81 -14.40 17.32
CA LYS A 24 -1.37 -15.50 18.20
C LYS A 24 -1.54 -15.16 19.68
N GLY A 25 -1.53 -13.89 20.06
CA GLY A 25 -1.80 -13.46 21.44
C GLY A 25 -0.74 -13.82 22.49
N GLU A 26 0.43 -14.32 22.08
CA GLU A 26 1.53 -14.71 22.98
C GLU A 26 2.50 -13.56 23.31
N LEU A 27 2.19 -12.35 22.84
CA LEU A 27 3.06 -11.18 22.96
C LEU A 27 2.83 -10.44 24.28
N SER A 28 3.92 -9.90 24.83
CA SER A 28 3.81 -8.93 25.92
C SER A 28 3.11 -7.64 25.46
N LEU A 29 2.58 -6.86 26.40
CA LEU A 29 1.98 -5.55 26.08
C LEU A 29 2.99 -4.63 25.39
N ASP A 30 4.23 -4.58 25.89
CA ASP A 30 5.28 -3.74 25.33
C ASP A 30 5.63 -4.14 23.89
N ASP A 31 5.68 -5.44 23.61
CA ASP A 31 5.97 -5.94 22.26
C ASP A 31 4.79 -5.72 21.31
N THR A 32 3.56 -5.87 21.80
CA THR A 32 2.35 -5.54 21.05
C THR A 32 2.33 -4.07 20.63
N VAL A 33 2.70 -3.16 21.54
CA VAL A 33 2.78 -1.72 21.23
C VAL A 33 3.85 -1.41 20.18
N LYS A 34 5.01 -2.09 20.24
CA LYS A 34 6.07 -1.93 19.23
C LYS A 34 5.61 -2.42 17.85
N LEU A 35 5.03 -3.62 17.81
CA LEU A 35 4.54 -4.23 16.57
C LEU A 35 3.39 -3.42 15.96
N TYR A 36 2.49 -2.88 16.80
CA TYR A 36 1.44 -1.98 16.34
C TYR A 36 2.00 -0.73 15.66
N LYS A 37 3.00 -0.07 16.27
CA LYS A 37 3.65 1.10 15.66
C LYS A 37 4.30 0.76 14.33
N GLU A 38 5.05 -0.35 14.28
CA GLU A 38 5.66 -0.84 13.03
C GLU A 38 4.58 -1.11 11.97
N GLY A 39 3.48 -1.76 12.34
CA GLY A 39 2.36 -2.07 11.45
C GLY A 39 1.70 -0.81 10.87
N VAL A 40 1.48 0.24 11.68
CA VAL A 40 0.92 1.52 11.21
C VAL A 40 1.85 2.20 10.20
N GLU A 41 3.16 2.20 10.45
CA GLU A 41 4.14 2.76 9.51
C GLU A 41 4.16 2.00 8.18
N LEU A 42 4.14 0.67 8.23
CA LEU A 42 4.10 -0.18 7.04
C LEU A 42 2.79 -0.02 6.25
N ALA A 43 1.65 0.02 6.93
CA ALA A 43 0.36 0.25 6.30
C ALA A 43 0.30 1.61 5.58
N SER A 44 0.82 2.67 6.23
CA SER A 44 0.94 4.00 5.62
C SER A 44 1.86 3.99 4.39
N PHE A 45 3.01 3.31 4.48
CA PHE A 45 3.92 3.15 3.35
C PHE A 45 3.28 2.43 2.15
N CYS A 46 2.62 1.30 2.40
CA CYS A 46 1.92 0.53 1.36
C CYS A 46 0.79 1.36 0.73
N GLY A 47 -0.01 2.05 1.54
CA GLY A 47 -1.07 2.95 1.05
C GLY A 47 -0.53 4.07 0.16
N GLY A 48 0.57 4.71 0.57
CA GLY A 48 1.24 5.73 -0.25
C GLY A 48 1.72 5.18 -1.59
N LYS A 49 2.36 3.99 -1.60
CA LYS A 49 2.79 3.33 -2.84
C LYS A 49 1.64 3.00 -3.78
N LEU A 50 0.51 2.55 -3.24
CA LEU A 50 -0.68 2.28 -4.04
C LEU A 50 -1.27 3.57 -4.61
N THR A 51 -1.31 4.66 -3.84
CA THR A 51 -1.76 5.97 -4.34
C THR A 51 -0.85 6.47 -5.47
N ASP A 52 0.47 6.40 -5.30
CA ASP A 52 1.43 6.78 -6.34
C ASP A 52 1.24 5.94 -7.60
N ALA A 53 1.07 4.62 -7.44
CA ALA A 53 0.83 3.72 -8.56
C ALA A 53 -0.49 4.04 -9.27
N LYS A 54 -1.58 4.28 -8.53
CA LYS A 54 -2.88 4.69 -9.10
C LYS A 54 -2.76 5.97 -9.93
N GLN A 55 -1.99 6.96 -9.47
CA GLN A 55 -1.77 8.20 -10.23
C GLN A 55 -0.98 7.99 -11.52
N GLN A 56 -0.06 7.02 -11.54
CA GLN A 56 0.72 6.71 -12.74
C GLN A 56 -0.06 5.90 -13.77
N VAL A 57 -1.14 5.22 -13.37
CA VAL A 57 -2.03 4.55 -14.31
C VAL A 57 -2.88 5.61 -15.02
N THR A 58 -2.61 5.81 -16.31
CA THR A 58 -3.43 6.65 -17.19
C THR A 58 -4.40 5.76 -17.96
N ILE A 59 -5.68 6.12 -18.01
CA ILE A 59 -6.63 5.47 -18.93
C ILE A 59 -6.49 6.10 -20.31
N LEU A 60 -6.11 5.29 -21.30
CA LEU A 60 -6.29 5.64 -22.71
C LEU A 60 -7.75 5.41 -23.09
N SER A 61 -8.51 6.50 -23.22
CA SER A 61 -9.90 6.45 -23.68
C SER A 61 -9.95 6.87 -25.14
N VAL A 62 -10.62 6.10 -26.00
CA VAL A 62 -10.90 6.51 -27.39
C VAL A 62 -12.24 7.23 -27.41
N GLY A 63 -12.23 8.51 -27.80
CA GLY A 63 -13.44 9.30 -28.00
C GLY A 63 -14.28 8.79 -29.18
N LEU A 64 -15.55 9.20 -29.24
CA LEU A 64 -16.47 8.90 -30.36
C LEU A 64 -15.97 9.45 -31.71
N ASP A 65 -15.04 10.40 -31.67
CA ASP A 65 -14.34 10.99 -32.81
C ASP A 65 -13.06 10.25 -33.21
N GLY A 66 -12.74 9.13 -32.55
CA GLY A 66 -11.53 8.35 -32.77
C GLY A 66 -10.27 8.96 -32.16
N GLN A 67 -10.36 10.07 -31.40
CA GLN A 67 -9.20 10.67 -30.74
C GLN A 67 -8.87 9.93 -29.42
N LEU A 68 -7.58 9.66 -29.20
CA LEU A 68 -7.09 9.22 -27.90
C LEU A 68 -7.10 10.40 -26.93
N SER A 69 -7.80 10.25 -25.80
CA SER A 69 -7.70 11.16 -24.66
C SER A 69 -7.17 10.42 -23.44
N GLU A 70 -6.16 10.99 -22.80
CA GLU A 70 -5.64 10.53 -21.51
C GLU A 70 -6.50 11.10 -20.38
N LYS A 71 -7.02 10.24 -19.50
CA LYS A 71 -7.66 10.66 -18.25
C LYS A 71 -7.00 9.95 -17.06
N PRO A 72 -6.89 10.63 -15.90
CA PRO A 72 -6.48 9.98 -14.66
C PRO A 72 -7.32 8.73 -14.39
N PHE A 73 -6.69 7.63 -13.97
CA PHE A 73 -7.40 6.42 -13.54
C PHE A 73 -8.06 6.67 -12.18
N ASP A 74 -9.25 7.26 -12.20
CA ASP A 74 -10.12 7.35 -11.03
C ASP A 74 -10.84 6.01 -10.83
N ILE A 75 -10.38 5.23 -9.84
CA ILE A 75 -11.16 4.13 -9.30
C ILE A 75 -12.35 4.78 -8.60
N LYS A 76 -13.52 4.80 -9.25
CA LYS A 76 -14.76 5.02 -8.53
C LYS A 76 -14.95 3.82 -7.61
N GLU A 77 -14.77 4.02 -6.32
CA GLU A 77 -15.33 3.11 -5.32
C GLU A 77 -16.85 3.14 -5.55
N GLU A 78 -17.39 2.10 -6.19
CA GLU A 78 -18.83 1.88 -6.22
C GLU A 78 -19.25 1.54 -4.78
N GLU A 79 -19.96 2.48 -4.14
CA GLU A 79 -20.67 2.27 -2.87
C GLU A 79 -21.75 1.18 -2.97
#